data_AF-A0A7S2NIH4-F1
#
_entry.id   AF-A0A7S2NIH4-F1
#
_cell.length_a   1.000
_cell.length_b   1.000
_cell.length_c   1.000
_cell.angle_alpha   90.00
_cell.angle_beta   90.00
_cell.angle_gamma   90.00
#
_symmetry.space_group_name_H-M   'P 1'
#
loop_
_entity.id
_entity.type
_entity.pdbx_description
1 polymer ?
#
loop_
_entity_poly.entity_id
_entity_poly.type
_entity_poly.pdbx_seq_one_letter_code
_entity_poly.pdbx_strand_id
1 'polypeptide(L)'
;LVSLVRSFTLALNANLALWQTERMVRENLEAVLCMTFPLREIEGTEEAVDYAAECAICYSYELDGAVPECACDGCSKPFHKSCLSEWLRALATTQQSFNRLFGECPY
;
A
#
# COMPACT_ATOMS: atom_id res chain seq x y z
N LEU A 1 -2.18 7.53 5.27
CA LEU A 1 -1.98 7.34 3.80
C LEU A 1 -2.87 8.23 2.91
N VAL A 2 -4.02 8.72 3.41
CA VAL A 2 -5.00 9.53 2.65
C VAL A 2 -4.44 10.84 2.05
N SER A 3 -3.51 11.52 2.72
CA SER A 3 -2.92 12.78 2.25
C SER A 3 -2.04 12.60 1.00
N LEU A 4 -1.27 11.52 0.95
CA LEU A 4 -0.41 11.16 -0.18
C LEU A 4 -1.21 10.76 -1.42
N VAL A 5 -2.26 9.96 -1.24
CA VAL A 5 -3.15 9.59 -2.36
C VAL A 5 -3.78 10.85 -2.97
N ARG A 6 -4.20 11.80 -2.12
CA ARG A 6 -4.76 13.08 -2.57
C ARG A 6 -3.72 13.92 -3.31
N SER A 7 -2.49 14.04 -2.81
CA SER A 7 -1.45 14.81 -3.49
C SER A 7 -1.10 14.23 -4.86
N PHE A 8 -0.98 12.90 -4.97
CA PHE A 8 -0.71 12.26 -6.26
C PHE A 8 -1.88 12.39 -7.24
N THR A 9 -3.12 12.29 -6.77
CA THR A 9 -4.30 12.52 -7.60
C THR A 9 -4.31 13.94 -8.19
N LEU A 10 -3.96 14.95 -7.38
CA LEU A 10 -3.88 16.34 -7.83
C LEU A 10 -2.75 16.54 -8.85
N ALA A 11 -1.56 16.00 -8.59
CA ALA A 11 -0.43 16.08 -9.52
C ALA A 11 -0.76 15.43 -10.86
N LEU A 12 -1.36 14.23 -10.83
CA LEU A 12 -1.73 13.50 -12.03
C LEU A 12 -2.73 14.26 -12.90
N ASN A 13 -3.76 14.86 -12.29
CA ASN A 13 -4.74 15.65 -13.02
C ASN A 13 -4.16 16.96 -13.58
N ALA A 14 -3.28 17.62 -12.84
CA ALA A 14 -2.67 18.88 -13.26
C ALA A 14 -1.68 18.70 -14.42
N ASN A 15 -0.96 17.57 -14.44
CA ASN A 15 0.19 17.35 -15.30
C ASN A 15 -0.08 16.31 -16.40
N LEU A 16 -1.32 15.86 -16.60
CA LEU A 16 -1.65 14.81 -17.58
C LEU A 16 -1.17 15.16 -19.01
N ALA A 17 -1.12 16.45 -19.34
CA ALA A 17 -0.61 16.95 -20.62
C ALA A 17 0.89 16.69 -20.85
N LEU A 18 1.66 16.36 -19.80
CA LEU A 18 3.08 16.01 -19.91
C LEU A 18 3.31 14.57 -20.42
N TRP A 19 2.25 13.77 -20.53
CA TRP A 19 2.34 12.39 -21.02
C TRP A 19 2.75 12.33 -22.50
N GLN A 20 3.78 11.55 -22.81
CA GLN A 20 4.30 11.38 -24.18
C GLN A 20 4.29 9.90 -24.56
N THR A 21 3.64 9.55 -25.66
CA THR A 21 3.49 8.15 -26.11
C THR A 21 4.81 7.46 -26.47
N GLU A 22 5.84 8.24 -26.79
CA GLU A 22 7.17 7.75 -27.15
C GLU A 22 8.05 7.42 -25.93
N ARG A 23 7.65 7.83 -24.71
CA ARG A 23 8.42 7.59 -23.49
C ARG A 23 8.02 6.30 -22.82
N MET A 24 8.94 5.74 -22.02
CA MET A 24 8.58 4.62 -21.16
C MET A 24 7.52 5.05 -20.14
N VAL A 25 6.63 4.12 -19.78
CA VAL A 25 5.56 4.36 -18.81
C VAL A 25 6.11 4.91 -17.49
N ARG A 26 7.27 4.39 -17.02
CA ARG A 26 7.92 4.90 -15.82
C ARG A 26 8.28 6.38 -15.92
N GLU A 27 8.94 6.78 -17.01
CA GLU A 27 9.39 8.16 -17.24
C GLU A 27 8.19 9.12 -17.33
N ASN A 28 7.09 8.67 -17.95
CA ASN A 28 5.85 9.43 -17.98
C ASN A 28 5.24 9.60 -16.58
N LEU A 29 5.18 8.54 -15.78
CA LEU A 29 4.64 8.62 -14.43
C LEU A 29 5.50 9.50 -13.52
N GLU A 30 6.82 9.43 -13.61
CA GLU A 30 7.74 10.30 -12.88
C GLU A 30 7.57 11.77 -13.28
N ALA A 31 7.40 12.06 -14.57
CA ALA A 31 7.14 13.41 -15.07
C ALA A 31 5.77 13.95 -14.62
N VAL A 32 4.71 13.17 -14.77
CA VAL A 32 3.34 13.56 -14.41
C VAL A 32 3.19 13.73 -12.90
N LEU A 33 3.77 12.83 -12.10
CA LEU A 33 3.73 12.90 -10.64
C LEU A 33 4.78 13.86 -10.05
N CYS A 34 5.68 14.39 -10.89
CA CYS A 34 6.78 15.26 -10.50
C CYS A 34 7.64 14.67 -9.36
N MET A 35 7.96 13.38 -9.48
CA MET A 35 8.79 12.67 -8.51
C MET A 35 9.67 11.64 -9.19
N THR A 36 10.77 11.26 -8.55
CA THR A 36 11.60 10.12 -8.97
C THR A 36 11.11 8.87 -8.25
N PHE A 37 10.87 7.78 -8.98
CA PHE A 37 10.49 6.52 -8.35
C PHE A 37 11.71 5.88 -7.71
N PRO A 38 11.55 5.23 -6.55
CA PRO A 38 12.63 4.47 -5.94
C PRO A 38 13.14 3.44 -6.95
N LEU A 39 14.46 3.35 -7.05
CA LEU A 39 15.08 2.25 -7.76
C LEU A 39 14.80 0.97 -6.96
N ARG A 40 14.60 -0.14 -7.66
CA ARG A 40 14.61 -1.44 -7.02
C ARG A 40 15.93 -1.54 -6.25
N GLU A 41 15.86 -1.77 -4.95
CA GLU A 41 17.02 -2.15 -4.15
C GLU A 41 17.58 -3.43 -4.79
N ILE A 42 18.80 -3.34 -5.33
CA ILE A 42 19.46 -4.46 -5.97
C ILE A 42 19.68 -5.50 -4.87
N GLU A 43 19.11 -6.69 -5.03
CA GLU A 43 19.37 -7.85 -4.17
C GLU A 43 20.89 -8.05 -4.05
N GLY A 44 21.47 -7.62 -2.93
CA GLY A 44 22.93 -7.56 -2.77
C GLY A 44 23.45 -6.65 -1.64
N THR A 45 22.63 -5.75 -1.08
CA THR A 45 22.92 -5.15 0.22
C THR A 45 22.37 -6.08 1.30
N GLU A 46 23.26 -6.73 2.05
CA GLU A 46 23.00 -7.63 3.18
C GLU A 46 22.15 -7.00 4.31
N GLU A 47 21.81 -5.71 4.19
CA GLU A 47 20.96 -4.93 5.10
C GLU A 47 19.46 -4.98 4.75
N ALA A 48 19.07 -5.47 3.56
CA ALA A 48 17.66 -5.51 3.12
C ALA A 48 16.90 -6.80 3.54
N VAL A 49 17.52 -7.65 4.37
CA VAL A 49 17.04 -9.02 4.61
C VAL A 49 16.04 -9.14 5.79
N ASP A 50 15.79 -8.12 6.61
CA ASP A 50 15.11 -8.38 7.90
C ASP A 50 13.98 -7.43 8.33
N TYR A 51 13.29 -6.74 7.41
CA TYR A 51 12.06 -6.02 7.79
C TYR A 51 10.98 -6.05 6.71
N ALA A 52 10.87 -7.17 6.00
CA ALA A 52 9.63 -7.49 5.29
C ALA A 52 8.54 -7.70 6.34
N ALA A 53 7.88 -6.60 6.72
CA ALA A 53 7.09 -6.53 7.94
C ALA A 53 5.94 -7.55 7.89
N GLU A 54 6.03 -8.57 8.74
CA GLU A 54 5.09 -9.67 8.84
C GLU A 54 3.70 -9.18 9.19
N CYS A 55 2.66 -9.89 8.73
CA CYS A 55 1.29 -9.59 9.11
C CYS A 55 1.15 -9.68 10.64
N ALA A 56 0.68 -8.60 11.27
CA ALA A 56 0.56 -8.54 12.71
C ALA A 56 -0.58 -9.41 13.31
N ILE A 57 -1.29 -10.20 12.49
CA ILE A 57 -2.29 -11.15 12.98
C ILE A 57 -1.76 -12.58 12.91
N CYS A 58 -1.21 -13.00 11.76
CA CYS A 58 -0.76 -14.38 11.56
C CYS A 58 0.75 -14.56 11.74
N TYR A 59 1.51 -13.48 11.93
CA TYR A 59 2.98 -13.49 12.08
C TYR A 59 3.70 -14.18 10.92
N SER A 60 3.12 -14.11 9.72
CA SER A 60 3.73 -14.58 8.48
C SER A 60 3.88 -13.42 7.51
N TYR A 61 4.95 -13.43 6.73
CA TYR A 61 5.09 -12.56 5.58
C TYR A 61 4.18 -13.01 4.43
N GLU A 62 4.15 -14.30 4.11
CA GLU A 62 3.33 -14.82 3.02
C GLU A 62 2.17 -15.68 3.54
N LEU A 63 0.97 -15.44 3.01
CA LEU A 63 -0.21 -16.27 3.24
C LEU A 63 -0.95 -16.44 1.91
N ASP A 64 -1.02 -17.67 1.40
CA ASP A 64 -1.66 -18.00 0.11
C ASP A 64 -1.15 -17.16 -1.08
N GLY A 65 0.15 -16.86 -1.12
CA GLY A 65 0.77 -16.01 -2.13
C GLY A 65 0.48 -14.52 -1.98
N ALA A 66 -0.18 -14.09 -0.90
CA ALA A 66 -0.40 -12.70 -0.55
C ALA A 66 0.62 -12.22 0.50
N VAL A 67 1.08 -10.98 0.34
CA VAL A 67 1.92 -10.26 1.30
C VAL A 67 1.09 -9.26 2.10
N PRO A 68 1.59 -8.69 3.22
CA PRO A 68 0.84 -7.77 4.05
C PRO A 68 0.62 -6.42 3.35
N GLU A 69 -0.45 -6.31 2.57
CA GLU A 69 -0.75 -5.15 1.71
C GLU A 69 -1.56 -4.03 2.38
N CYS A 70 -2.13 -4.30 3.56
CA CYS A 70 -2.94 -3.34 4.30
C CYS A 70 -2.19 -2.85 5.53
N ALA A 71 -2.08 -1.53 5.73
CA ALA A 71 -1.50 -0.96 6.96
C ALA A 71 -2.50 -0.05 7.67
N CYS A 72 -2.49 -0.08 9.01
CA CYS A 72 -3.31 0.83 9.82
C CYS A 72 -2.81 2.28 9.70
N ASP A 73 -3.72 3.24 9.51
CA ASP A 73 -3.35 4.66 9.39
C ASP A 73 -2.74 5.24 10.69
N GLY A 74 -3.04 4.67 11.86
CA GLY A 74 -2.57 5.17 13.16
C GLY A 74 -1.28 4.53 13.68
N CYS A 75 -1.11 3.22 13.50
CA CYS A 75 0.03 2.47 14.04
C CYS A 75 0.96 1.87 12.98
N SER A 76 0.61 1.99 11.69
CA SER A 76 1.38 1.49 10.54
C SER A 76 1.69 -0.01 10.57
N LYS A 77 1.02 -0.79 11.43
CA LYS A 77 1.16 -2.25 11.44
C LYS A 77 0.59 -2.83 10.15
N PRO A 78 1.32 -3.75 9.49
CA PRO A 78 0.86 -4.35 8.25
C PRO A 78 0.04 -5.62 8.53
N PHE A 79 -0.88 -5.92 7.61
CA PHE A 79 -1.80 -7.04 7.69
C PHE A 79 -2.05 -7.60 6.31
N HIS A 80 -2.22 -8.93 6.20
CA HIS A 80 -2.89 -9.50 5.04
C HIS A 80 -4.36 -9.04 5.01
N LYS A 81 -4.86 -8.80 3.80
CA LYS A 81 -6.26 -8.43 3.61
C LYS A 81 -7.23 -9.50 4.10
N SER A 82 -6.89 -10.78 3.92
CA SER A 82 -7.66 -11.91 4.43
C SER A 82 -7.76 -11.87 5.96
N CYS A 83 -6.61 -11.88 6.65
CA CYS A 83 -6.53 -11.84 8.12
C CYS A 83 -7.29 -10.64 8.71
N LEU A 84 -7.07 -9.44 8.16
CA LEU A 84 -7.75 -8.24 8.66
C LEU A 84 -9.27 -8.31 8.40
N SER A 85 -9.70 -8.83 7.25
CA SER A 85 -11.13 -8.95 6.93
C SER A 85 -11.85 -9.96 7.80
N GLU A 86 -11.21 -11.09 8.14
CA GLU A 86 -11.76 -12.08 9.07
C GLU A 86 -11.88 -11.52 10.48
N TRP A 87 -10.83 -10.84 10.95
CA TRP A 87 -10.85 -10.15 12.24
C TRP A 87 -11.98 -9.14 12.33
N LEU A 88 -12.07 -8.22 11.36
CA LEU A 88 -13.11 -7.18 11.36
C LEU A 88 -14.50 -7.79 11.28
N ARG A 89 -14.74 -8.84 10.50
CA ARG A 89 -16.05 -9.50 10.44
C ARG A 89 -16.49 -10.13 11.77
N ALA A 90 -15.57 -10.45 12.68
CA ALA A 90 -15.89 -10.97 14.00
C ALA A 90 -16.34 -9.89 15.00
N LEU A 91 -16.08 -8.61 14.71
CA LEU A 91 -16.45 -7.50 15.59
C LEU A 91 -17.86 -6.98 15.27
N ALA A 92 -18.70 -6.87 16.31
CA ALA A 92 -20.03 -6.29 16.19
C ALA A 92 -20.03 -4.79 15.84
N THR A 93 -18.92 -4.09 16.08
CA THR A 93 -18.73 -2.66 15.78
C THR A 93 -18.33 -2.40 14.33
N THR A 94 -17.97 -3.44 13.57
CA THR A 94 -17.55 -3.30 12.18
C THR A 94 -18.68 -2.84 11.30
N GLN A 95 -18.44 -1.77 10.56
CA GLN A 95 -19.33 -1.28 9.52
C GLN A 95 -18.83 -1.74 8.15
N GLN A 96 -19.75 -2.17 7.30
CA GLN A 96 -19.45 -2.53 5.91
C GLN A 96 -20.16 -1.57 4.95
N SER A 97 -19.41 -1.03 4.00
CA SER A 97 -19.96 -0.31 2.85
C SER A 97 -19.41 -0.95 1.58
N PHE A 98 -20.30 -1.56 0.79
CA PHE A 98 -19.95 -2.35 -0.39
C PHE A 98 -18.84 -3.39 -0.09
N ASN A 99 -17.67 -3.23 -0.72
CA ASN A 99 -16.50 -4.09 -0.56
C ASN A 99 -15.47 -3.55 0.45
N ARG A 100 -15.85 -2.55 1.26
CA ARG A 100 -14.97 -1.93 2.25
C ARG A 100 -15.49 -2.15 3.67
N LEU A 101 -14.61 -2.65 4.54
CA LEU A 101 -14.85 -2.81 5.97
C LEU A 101 -14.22 -1.65 6.73
N PHE A 102 -14.91 -1.17 7.76
CA PHE A 102 -14.46 -0.12 8.68
C PHE A 102 -14.60 -0.65 10.10
N GLY A 103 -13.55 -0.52 10.89
CA GLY A 103 -13.57 -0.94 12.28
C GLY A 103 -12.29 -0.51 12.98
N GLU A 104 -12.13 -0.95 14.21
CA GLU A 104 -10.99 -0.61 15.05
C GLU A 104 -9.77 -1.45 14.69
N CYS A 105 -8.57 -0.87 14.88
CA CYS A 105 -7.32 -1.60 14.70
C CYS A 105 -7.26 -2.75 15.73
N PRO A 106 -6.72 -3.94 15.38
CA PRO A 106 -6.48 -5.00 16.36
C PRO A 106 -5.49 -4.61 17.49
N TYR A 107 -4.79 -3.47 17.34
CA TYR A 107 -3.76 -2.95 18.22
C TYR A 107 -4.08 -1.53 18.67
#